data_AF-A0A0G1M9R5-F1
#
_entry.id   AF-A0A0G1M9R5-F1
#
_cell.length_a   1.000
_cell.length_b   1.000
_cell.length_c   1.000
_cell.angle_alpha   90.00
_cell.angle_beta   90.00
_cell.angle_gamma   90.00
#
_symmetry.space_group_name_H-M   'P 1'
#
loop_
_entity.id
_entity.type
_entity.pdbx_description
1 polymer ?
#
loop_
_entity_poly.entity_id
_entity_poly.type
_entity_poly.pdbx_seq_one_letter_code
_entity_poly.pdbx_strand_id
1 'polypeptide(L)'
;MALGAKSKTIIMQFLTEAIVLTIIGGMLGVILGVGASLALTKVMSLPTTIAYESIGLAVFVSCLIGIVFGWYPAYKASKLQPIEALRYE
;
A
#
# COMPACT_ATOMS: atom_id res chain seq x y z
N MET A 1 20.48 1.80 12.66
CA MET A 1 20.19 2.15 14.08
C MET A 1 21.40 2.84 14.74
N ALA A 2 21.97 3.88 14.10
CA ALA A 2 23.11 4.63 14.66
C ALA A 2 22.70 5.79 15.59
N LEU A 3 21.39 6.07 15.72
CA LEU A 3 20.86 7.25 16.42
C LEU A 3 20.01 6.92 17.67
N GLY A 4 20.02 5.67 18.18
CA GLY A 4 19.25 5.32 19.39
C GLY A 4 17.73 5.28 19.24
N ALA A 5 17.20 5.29 18.00
CA ALA A 5 15.77 5.13 17.76
C ALA A 5 15.30 3.74 18.21
N LYS A 6 14.33 3.71 19.15
CA LYS A 6 13.69 2.47 19.61
C LYS A 6 13.10 1.72 18.41
N SER A 7 13.24 0.40 18.35
CA SER A 7 12.70 -0.43 17.26
C SER A 7 11.22 -0.17 16.98
N LYS A 8 10.45 0.20 18.02
CA LYS A 8 9.04 0.61 17.93
C LYS A 8 8.82 1.86 17.06
N THR A 9 9.73 2.83 17.09
CA THR A 9 9.64 4.06 16.30
C THR A 9 9.82 3.77 14.81
N ILE A 10 10.77 2.90 14.46
CA ILE A 10 11.00 2.49 13.06
C ILE A 10 9.79 1.73 12.52
N ILE A 11 9.22 0.80 13.31
CA ILE A 11 8.00 0.09 12.92
C ILE A 11 6.86 1.07 12.62
N MET A 12 6.62 2.02 13.54
CA MET A 12 5.52 2.97 13.39
C MET A 12 5.69 3.87 12.16
N GLN A 13 6.93 4.27 11.83
CA GLN A 13 7.19 5.09 10.65
C GLN A 13 6.94 4.33 9.35
N PHE A 14 7.49 3.12 9.21
CA PHE A 14 7.27 2.28 8.03
C PHE A 14 5.80 1.90 7.87
N LEU A 15 5.11 1.59 8.98
CA LEU A 15 3.68 1.29 8.96
C LEU A 15 2.86 2.51 8.51
N THR A 16 3.22 3.70 8.99
CA THR A 16 2.55 4.95 8.59
C THR A 16 2.77 5.24 7.11
N GLU A 17 4.00 5.13 6.61
CA GLU A 17 4.30 5.28 5.17
C GLU A 17 3.54 4.27 4.33
N ALA A 18 3.51 3.00 4.75
CA ALA A 18 2.76 1.96 4.04
C ALA A 18 1.27 2.30 3.98
N ILE A 19 0.65 2.70 5.10
CA ILE A 19 -0.77 3.09 5.14
C ILE A 19 -1.03 4.28 4.20
N VAL A 20 -0.21 5.33 4.26
CA VAL A 20 -0.35 6.51 3.41
C VAL A 20 -0.24 6.14 1.93
N LEU A 21 0.76 5.34 1.55
CA LEU A 21 0.92 4.85 0.17
C LEU A 21 -0.25 3.97 -0.28
N THR A 22 -0.80 3.13 0.60
CA THR A 22 -1.95 2.29 0.28
C THR A 22 -3.20 3.13 0.02
N ILE A 23 -3.45 4.15 0.84
CA ILE A 23 -4.60 5.05 0.68
C ILE A 23 -4.48 5.83 -0.64
N ILE A 24 -3.30 6.40 -0.92
CA ILE A 24 -3.06 7.14 -2.16
C ILE A 24 -3.21 6.22 -3.37
N GLY A 25 -2.61 5.03 -3.32
CA GLY A 25 -2.72 4.03 -4.40
C GLY A 25 -4.15 3.55 -4.63
N GLY A 26 -4.92 3.29 -3.56
CA GLY A 26 -6.32 2.91 -3.64
C GLY A 26 -7.19 4.01 -4.25
N MET A 27 -6.99 5.26 -3.84
CA MET A 27 -7.71 6.41 -4.40
C MET A 27 -7.42 6.60 -5.89
N LEU A 28 -6.14 6.54 -6.28
CA LEU A 28 -5.73 6.61 -7.68
C LEU A 28 -6.29 5.44 -8.49
N GLY A 29 -6.27 4.23 -7.94
CA GLY A 29 -6.82 3.03 -8.59
C GLY A 29 -8.32 3.17 -8.88
N VAL A 30 -9.10 3.69 -7.93
CA VAL A 30 -10.54 3.93 -8.12
C VAL A 30 -10.78 4.99 -9.19
N ILE A 31 -10.07 6.12 -9.14
CA ILE A 31 -10.20 7.21 -10.12
C ILE A 31 -9.88 6.70 -11.53
N LEU A 32 -8.75 5.98 -11.68
CA LEU A 32 -8.34 5.43 -12.96
C LEU A 32 -9.28 4.33 -13.45
N GLY A 33 -9.76 3.46 -12.55
CA GLY A 33 -10.69 2.38 -12.90
C GLY A 33 -12.04 2.90 -13.41
N VAL A 34 -12.62 3.88 -12.70
CA VAL A 34 -13.87 4.54 -13.13
C VAL A 34 -13.64 5.34 -14.41
N GLY A 35 -12.56 6.12 -14.49
CA GLY A 35 -12.21 6.91 -15.67
C GLY A 35 -12.03 6.04 -16.92
N ALA A 36 -11.30 4.93 -16.79
CA ALA A 36 -11.10 3.96 -17.88
C ALA A 36 -12.43 3.30 -18.30
N SER A 37 -13.29 2.92 -17.34
CA SER A 37 -14.63 2.40 -17.62
C SER A 37 -15.47 3.38 -18.44
N LEU A 38 -15.51 4.65 -18.04
CA LEU A 38 -16.26 5.69 -18.75
C LEU A 38 -15.70 5.95 -20.16
N ALA A 39 -14.37 5.95 -20.31
CA ALA A 39 -13.72 6.09 -21.61
C ALA A 39 -14.05 4.92 -22.54
N LEU A 40 -14.01 3.68 -22.03
CA LEU A 40 -14.38 2.49 -22.79
C LEU A 40 -15.85 2.50 -23.23
N THR A 41 -16.78 2.89 -22.34
CA THR A 41 -18.20 3.05 -22.68
C THR A 41 -18.38 4.01 -23.85
N LYS A 42 -17.65 5.12 -23.86
CA LYS A 42 -17.77 6.15 -24.91
C LYS A 42 -17.17 5.72 -26.25
N VAL A 43 -16.08 4.95 -26.24
CA VAL A 43 -15.39 4.51 -27.46
C VAL A 43 -16.07 3.27 -28.06
N MET A 44 -16.48 2.32 -27.23
CA MET A 44 -16.98 1.01 -27.69
C MET A 44 -18.51 0.88 -27.64
N SER A 45 -19.24 1.87 -27.12
CA SER A 45 -20.71 1.83 -26.92
C SER A 45 -21.19 0.59 -26.15
N LEU A 46 -20.29 -0.05 -25.39
CA LEU A 46 -20.62 -1.18 -24.54
C LEU A 46 -21.26 -0.65 -23.25
N PRO A 47 -22.37 -1.26 -22.78
CA PRO A 47 -22.94 -0.91 -21.49
C PRO A 47 -21.98 -1.39 -20.38
N THR A 48 -21.06 -0.53 -19.98
CA THR A 48 -20.12 -0.84 -18.90
C THR A 48 -20.82 -0.60 -17.56
N THR A 49 -21.37 -1.67 -16.99
CA THR A 49 -21.97 -1.64 -15.65
C THR A 49 -20.87 -1.73 -14.59
N ILE A 50 -20.66 -0.64 -13.86
CA ILE A 50 -19.75 -0.64 -12.71
C ILE A 50 -20.47 -1.30 -11.54
N ALA A 51 -20.12 -2.55 -11.25
CA ALA A 51 -20.67 -3.27 -10.10
C ALA A 51 -20.04 -2.76 -8.79
N TYR A 52 -20.87 -2.36 -7.83
CA TYR A 52 -20.42 -1.95 -6.49
C TYR A 52 -19.63 -3.05 -5.77
N GLU A 53 -20.01 -4.32 -6.00
CA GLU A 53 -19.28 -5.51 -5.55
C GLU A 53 -17.81 -5.50 -5.99
N SER A 54 -17.54 -5.18 -7.26
CA SER A 54 -16.18 -5.12 -7.81
C SER A 54 -15.34 -4.00 -7.18
N ILE A 55 -15.97 -2.85 -6.88
CA ILE A 55 -15.30 -1.76 -6.15
C ILE A 55 -14.96 -2.23 -4.73
N GLY A 56 -15.92 -2.84 -4.02
CA GLY A 56 -15.70 -3.38 -2.68
C GLY A 56 -14.57 -4.40 -2.63
N LEU A 57 -14.53 -5.31 -3.60
CA LEU A 57 -13.48 -6.32 -3.73
C LEU A 57 -12.11 -5.70 -4.03
N ALA A 58 -12.06 -4.70 -4.92
CA ALA A 58 -10.82 -3.98 -5.24
C ALA A 58 -10.26 -3.23 -4.03
N VAL A 59 -11.12 -2.54 -3.26
CA VAL A 59 -10.73 -1.85 -2.02
C VAL A 59 -10.24 -2.85 -0.97
N PHE A 60 -10.96 -3.97 -0.80
CA PHE A 60 -10.57 -5.01 0.15
C PHE A 60 -9.19 -5.59 -0.17
N VAL A 61 -8.95 -5.96 -1.44
CA VAL A 61 -7.66 -6.48 -1.90
C VAL A 61 -6.55 -5.44 -1.71
N SER A 62 -6.81 -4.17 -2.03
CA SER A 62 -5.84 -3.08 -1.85
C SER A 62 -5.45 -2.90 -0.37
N CYS A 63 -6.42 -2.89 0.55
CA CYS A 63 -6.16 -2.85 1.99
C CYS A 63 -5.34 -4.06 2.45
N LEU A 64 -5.69 -5.26 1.99
CA LEU A 64 -5.03 -6.50 2.39
C LEU A 64 -3.55 -6.49 1.96
N ILE A 65 -3.28 -6.09 0.72
CA ILE A 65 -1.92 -5.91 0.20
C ILE A 65 -1.17 -4.85 1.02
N GLY A 66 -1.75 -3.68 1.25
CA GLY A 66 -1.10 -2.61 2.02
C GLY A 66 -0.74 -3.01 3.45
N ILE A 67 -1.61 -3.75 4.12
CA ILE A 67 -1.35 -4.26 5.48
C ILE A 67 -0.23 -5.31 5.46
N VAL A 68 -0.29 -6.28 4.55
CA VAL A 68 0.71 -7.37 4.47
C VAL A 68 2.09 -6.81 4.13
N PHE A 69 2.17 -6.00 3.06
CA PHE A 69 3.43 -5.41 2.60
C PHE A 69 3.90 -4.24 3.47
N GLY A 70 3.06 -3.63 4.31
CA GLY A 70 3.49 -2.65 5.29
C GLY A 70 4.01 -3.29 6.58
N TRP A 71 3.28 -4.29 7.09
CA TRP A 71 3.57 -4.89 8.39
C TRP A 71 4.77 -5.83 8.36
N TYR A 72 4.87 -6.70 7.34
CA TYR A 72 5.95 -7.68 7.24
C TYR A 72 7.37 -7.05 7.18
N PRO A 73 7.66 -6.09 6.28
CA PRO A 73 8.97 -5.44 6.27
C PRO A 73 9.20 -4.56 7.49
N ALA A 74 8.17 -3.90 8.04
CA ALA A 74 8.30 -3.14 9.29
C ALA A 74 8.71 -4.07 10.46
N TYR A 75 8.11 -5.25 10.56
CA TYR A 75 8.50 -6.26 11.53
C TYR A 75 9.94 -6.75 11.32
N LYS A 76 10.33 -7.04 10.07
CA LYS A 76 11.70 -7.45 9.72
C LYS A 76 12.72 -6.35 10.07
N ALA A 77 12.45 -5.10 9.72
CA ALA A 77 13.30 -3.94 10.01
C ALA A 77 13.49 -3.70 11.53
N SER A 78 12.47 -4.00 12.33
CA SER A 78 12.52 -3.87 13.79
C SER A 78 13.46 -4.87 14.48
N LYS A 79 13.68 -6.02 13.84
CA LYS A 79 14.52 -7.12 14.34
C LYS A 79 15.96 -7.05 13.84
N LEU A 80 16.27 -6.20 12.86
CA LEU A 80 17.64 -5.98 12.41
C LEU A 80 18.44 -5.31 13.55
N GLN A 81 19.33 -6.09 14.17
CA GLN A 81 20.20 -5.61 15.24
C GLN A 81 21.29 -4.67 14.65
N PRO A 82 21.53 -3.50 15.25
CA PRO A 82 22.48 -2.50 14.75
C PRO A 82 23.95 -2.94 14.67
N ILE A 83 24.29 -4.14 15.15
CA ILE A 83 25.68 -4.56 15.37
C ILE A 83 26.37 -5.10 14.10
N GLU A 84 25.61 -5.54 13.08
CA GLU A 84 26.18 -6.00 11.80
C GLU A 84 26.40 -4.86 10.79
N ALA A 85 25.64 -3.77 10.90
CA ALA A 85 25.73 -2.63 9.98
C ALA A 85 26.94 -1.71 10.21
N LEU A 86 27.70 -1.91 11.31
CA LEU A 86 28.94 -1.18 11.61
C LEU A 86 30.19 -2.03 11.38
N ARG A 87 30.03 -3.33 11.10
CA ARG A 87 31.16 -4.25 10.88
C ARG A 87 31.45 -4.51 9.41
N TYR A 88 30.67 -3.89 8.52
CA TYR A 88 30.79 -4.00 7.07
C TYR A 88 30.93 -2.64 6.36
N GLU A 89 31.39 -1.60 7.08
CA GLU A 89 31.43 -0.15 6.72
C GLU A 89 30.22 0.67 7.17
#